data_AF-A0A1Y3NRU6-F1
#
_entry.id   AF-A0A1Y3NRU6-F1
#
_cell.length_a   1.000
_cell.length_b   1.000
_cell.length_c   1.000
_cell.angle_alpha   90.00
_cell.angle_beta   90.00
_cell.angle_gamma   90.00
#
_symmetry.space_group_name_H-M   'P 1'
#
loop_
_entity.id
_entity.type
_entity.pdbx_description
1 polymer ?
#
loop_
_entity_poly.entity_id
_entity_poly.type
_entity_poly.pdbx_seq_one_letter_code
_entity_poly.pdbx_strand_id
1 'polypeptide(L)'
;YWYPPEYTIYEHPSLKLTTSKPGSEVAGDTASFLAATYMLFKDIDPSYAKKCLQHAKEIYDFADTYRGDYSKSFGDYVNNYYKNWGTIYDELALGALWLYRATNDSSYLDKYRKIADAPFSPQEDSAFGNCKGPISWDDKRPAGYVLGAILTGEDKYMEKALQYCDNVLELVVVYGMMANSLPKSDPRRAKYIDFVKSQTDYILGNNPAGVNFVVGAEKNSPKAVHHRGASGTYDSQDANAKPTDHNVYTIWGALAGGPNKNDKYSDTRKDYEMNEVALDYNAAFQMNLALLVKEGLSIPDPDSVKNHERSFPKKAETPDITVKVEKDHIKVATGSKMVCSSWCIEFNTNVEIGQVHHSILYQSSPKYIVCNERETNYLDGAGTAQDIQVVSKSNHGELNLALEDVVLMCNGWHAPQRGQKNTYKPENGRRYKIVNGGGPGQTIALFEETECWPGFLCDGSMNQPSQPVNPVNPVDPVNPVDQDDCFARDLGYPCCNDSEVVYTDENGNWGVLNTEPPQWCGIGGGKKDEGRDNEPEMFGDYPYCSGCESNYEDGDGKWYFIDNNWCKVNEKKCTVTVCEPVNGYPCCKNSDTEVAYVDGDGRWGVEDNNWCIIKS
;
A
#
# COMPACT_ATOMS: atom_id res chain seq x y z
N TYR A 1 -10.97 -15.66 0.76
CA TYR A 1 -11.57 -14.72 -0.21
C TYR A 1 -10.61 -14.49 -1.36
N TRP A 2 -11.14 -14.37 -2.57
CA TRP A 2 -10.39 -14.01 -3.78
C TRP A 2 -11.05 -12.77 -4.38
N TYR A 3 -10.43 -11.59 -4.24
CA TYR A 3 -10.86 -10.34 -4.86
C TYR A 3 -9.72 -9.30 -4.79
N PRO A 4 -9.73 -8.24 -5.62
CA PRO A 4 -8.76 -7.15 -5.54
C PRO A 4 -8.77 -6.43 -4.19
N PRO A 5 -7.61 -5.99 -3.69
CA PRO A 5 -7.45 -5.48 -2.33
C PRO A 5 -8.28 -4.22 -2.02
N GLU A 6 -8.62 -3.42 -3.02
CA GLU A 6 -9.41 -2.18 -2.90
C GLU A 6 -10.86 -2.43 -2.45
N TYR A 7 -11.32 -3.68 -2.52
CA TYR A 7 -12.68 -4.10 -2.16
C TYR A 7 -12.71 -4.97 -0.91
N THR A 8 -11.63 -4.96 -0.12
CA THR A 8 -11.59 -5.73 1.12
C THR A 8 -12.63 -5.23 2.11
N ILE A 9 -13.43 -6.15 2.66
CA ILE A 9 -14.55 -5.86 3.56
C ILE A 9 -14.41 -6.52 4.94
N TYR A 10 -13.33 -7.27 5.17
CA TYR A 10 -13.03 -7.83 6.49
C TYR A 10 -12.14 -6.88 7.30
N GLU A 11 -12.15 -7.04 8.62
CA GLU A 11 -11.28 -6.26 9.51
C GLU A 11 -9.80 -6.59 9.27
N HIS A 12 -8.95 -5.57 9.33
CA HIS A 12 -7.49 -5.69 9.27
C HIS A 12 -6.90 -5.41 10.66
N PRO A 13 -6.86 -6.39 11.57
CA PRO A 13 -6.35 -6.17 12.91
C PRO A 13 -4.84 -5.87 12.88
N SER A 14 -4.44 -4.80 13.56
CA SER A 14 -3.03 -4.46 13.77
C SER A 14 -2.46 -5.26 14.93
N LEU A 15 -1.41 -6.02 14.65
CA LEU A 15 -0.62 -6.73 15.67
C LEU A 15 0.68 -5.96 15.92
N LYS A 16 1.13 -5.93 17.18
CA LYS A 16 2.40 -5.29 17.55
C LYS A 16 3.18 -6.15 18.53
N LEU A 17 4.51 -6.13 18.38
CA LEU A 17 5.43 -6.71 19.34
C LEU A 17 5.46 -5.86 20.62
N THR A 18 5.52 -6.52 21.77
CA THR A 18 5.66 -5.87 23.08
C THR A 18 6.62 -6.66 23.94
N THR A 19 7.01 -6.12 25.09
CA THR A 19 7.86 -6.84 26.05
C THR A 19 7.20 -8.12 26.60
N SER A 20 5.86 -8.20 26.58
CA SER A 20 5.09 -9.41 26.96
C SER A 20 4.71 -10.30 25.78
N LYS A 21 4.83 -9.81 24.53
CA LYS A 21 4.63 -10.52 23.27
C LYS A 21 5.81 -10.23 22.32
N PRO A 22 7.02 -10.76 22.64
CA PRO A 22 8.22 -10.49 21.85
C PRO A 22 8.20 -11.18 20.48
N GLY A 23 9.15 -10.79 19.63
CA GLY A 23 9.36 -11.35 18.29
C GLY A 23 10.73 -10.93 17.76
N SER A 24 11.78 -11.59 18.28
CA SER A 24 13.17 -11.25 18.03
C SER A 24 13.56 -11.38 16.58
N GLU A 25 13.04 -12.40 15.88
CA GLU A 25 13.23 -12.60 14.45
C GLU A 25 12.71 -11.42 13.63
N VAL A 26 11.41 -11.11 13.73
CA VAL A 26 10.79 -9.99 12.98
C VAL A 26 11.45 -8.65 13.31
N ALA A 27 11.77 -8.42 14.59
CA ALA A 27 12.46 -7.19 15.01
C ALA A 27 13.92 -7.15 14.51
N GLY A 28 14.65 -8.26 14.54
CA GLY A 28 16.01 -8.38 14.02
C GLY A 28 16.10 -8.14 12.51
N ASP A 29 15.15 -8.67 11.74
CA ASP A 29 15.02 -8.41 10.30
C ASP A 29 14.67 -6.94 10.03
N THR A 30 13.74 -6.37 10.79
CA THR A 30 13.37 -4.95 10.66
C THR A 30 14.57 -4.05 10.95
N ALA A 31 15.36 -4.36 11.99
CA ALA A 31 16.59 -3.64 12.29
C ALA A 31 17.63 -3.79 11.17
N SER A 32 17.79 -4.99 10.62
CA SER A 32 18.66 -5.26 9.46
C SER A 32 18.28 -4.40 8.26
N PHE A 33 16.99 -4.37 7.92
CA PHE A 33 16.44 -3.58 6.82
C PHE A 33 16.70 -2.08 7.01
N LEU A 34 16.43 -1.53 8.20
CA LEU A 34 16.63 -0.11 8.48
C LEU A 34 18.12 0.28 8.51
N ALA A 35 19.00 -0.59 9.01
CA ALA A 35 20.44 -0.38 8.96
C ALA A 35 20.99 -0.46 7.52
N ALA A 36 20.48 -1.38 6.70
CA ALA A 36 20.80 -1.42 5.27
C ALA A 36 20.28 -0.18 4.52
N THR A 37 19.08 0.30 4.88
CA THR A 37 18.49 1.54 4.33
C THR A 37 19.35 2.76 4.67
N TYR A 38 19.86 2.86 5.90
CA TYR A 38 20.85 3.88 6.25
C TYR A 38 22.06 3.85 5.30
N MET A 39 22.60 2.66 5.02
CA MET A 39 23.77 2.54 4.12
C MET A 39 23.49 3.02 2.70
N LEU A 40 22.25 2.86 2.21
CA LEU A 40 21.83 3.32 0.89
C LEU A 40 21.60 4.84 0.84
N PHE A 41 20.97 5.40 1.88
CA PHE A 41 20.51 6.79 1.87
C PHE A 41 21.45 7.79 2.54
N LYS A 42 22.48 7.35 3.30
CA LYS A 42 23.35 8.27 4.07
C LYS A 42 24.02 9.37 3.24
N ASP A 43 24.23 9.14 1.93
CA ASP A 43 24.84 10.10 1.01
C ASP A 43 23.80 10.80 0.10
N ILE A 44 22.53 10.38 0.14
CA ILE A 44 21.42 10.88 -0.70
C ILE A 44 20.45 11.72 0.13
N ASP A 45 19.98 11.18 1.26
CA ASP A 45 19.16 11.85 2.27
C ASP A 45 19.68 11.49 3.67
N PRO A 46 20.66 12.26 4.17
CA PRO A 46 21.28 11.98 5.47
C PRO A 46 20.31 12.08 6.65
N SER A 47 19.26 12.91 6.53
CA SER A 47 18.26 13.11 7.60
C SER A 47 17.40 11.86 7.75
N TYR A 48 16.85 11.37 6.63
CA TYR A 48 16.10 10.12 6.61
C TYR A 48 16.96 8.94 7.02
N ALA A 49 18.20 8.85 6.49
CA ALA A 49 19.13 7.79 6.86
C ALA A 49 19.39 7.75 8.37
N LYS A 50 19.62 8.92 9.01
CA LYS A 50 19.82 9.02 10.46
C LYS A 50 18.60 8.51 11.23
N LYS A 51 17.37 8.82 10.76
CA LYS A 51 16.12 8.30 11.34
C LYS A 51 16.04 6.77 11.22
N CYS A 52 16.37 6.21 10.05
CA CYS A 52 16.44 4.75 9.87
C CYS A 52 17.46 4.11 10.83
N LEU A 53 18.66 4.67 10.95
CA LEU A 53 19.69 4.14 11.83
C LEU A 53 19.30 4.21 13.31
N GLN A 54 18.64 5.29 13.74
CA GLN A 54 18.11 5.41 15.09
C GLN A 54 17.14 4.27 15.39
N HIS A 55 16.11 4.10 14.57
CA HIS A 55 15.11 3.05 14.78
C HIS A 55 15.70 1.64 14.60
N ALA A 56 16.70 1.45 13.74
CA ALA A 56 17.41 0.17 13.63
C ALA A 56 18.03 -0.25 14.97
N LYS A 57 18.66 0.70 15.69
CA LYS A 57 19.25 0.44 17.01
C LYS A 57 18.18 0.15 18.06
N GLU A 58 17.14 0.98 18.14
CA GLU A 58 16.04 0.83 19.10
C GLU A 58 15.33 -0.52 18.95
N ILE A 59 15.01 -0.90 17.70
CA ILE A 59 14.33 -2.16 17.40
C ILE A 59 15.24 -3.37 17.65
N TYR A 60 16.53 -3.27 17.33
CA TYR A 60 17.48 -4.34 17.62
C TYR A 60 17.69 -4.52 19.13
N ASP A 61 17.81 -3.43 19.88
CA ASP A 61 17.94 -3.49 21.33
C ASP A 61 16.69 -4.12 21.96
N PHE A 62 15.49 -3.81 21.46
CA PHE A 62 14.27 -4.52 21.84
C PHE A 62 14.37 -6.04 21.53
N ALA A 63 14.77 -6.40 20.30
CA ALA A 63 14.87 -7.79 19.86
C ALA A 63 15.83 -8.63 20.70
N ASP A 64 16.99 -8.05 21.04
CA ASP A 64 18.06 -8.73 21.77
C ASP A 64 17.83 -8.75 23.29
N THR A 65 17.11 -7.76 23.82
CA THR A 65 16.74 -7.65 25.25
C THR A 65 15.55 -8.54 25.59
N TYR A 66 14.47 -8.45 24.80
CA TYR A 66 13.22 -9.19 25.01
C TYR A 66 13.14 -10.36 24.05
N ARG A 67 13.98 -11.37 24.31
CA ARG A 67 14.10 -12.51 23.39
C ARG A 67 12.85 -13.37 23.37
N GLY A 68 12.29 -13.59 22.19
CA GLY A 68 11.19 -14.53 22.03
C GLY A 68 10.68 -14.63 20.59
N ASP A 69 9.90 -15.66 20.37
CA ASP A 69 9.40 -16.07 19.05
C ASP A 69 7.98 -15.53 18.86
N TYR A 70 7.80 -14.70 17.84
CA TYR A 70 6.55 -14.04 17.49
C TYR A 70 5.45 -15.05 17.12
N SER A 71 5.84 -16.22 16.60
CA SER A 71 4.93 -17.31 16.29
C SER A 71 4.30 -17.91 17.55
N LYS A 72 5.00 -17.85 18.69
CA LYS A 72 4.43 -18.15 20.01
C LYS A 72 3.62 -17.00 20.57
N SER A 73 4.00 -15.75 20.28
CA SER A 73 3.29 -14.55 20.73
C SER A 73 1.91 -14.38 20.10
N PHE A 74 1.73 -14.82 18.85
CA PHE A 74 0.48 -14.65 18.09
C PHE A 74 -0.21 -15.96 17.67
N GLY A 75 0.46 -17.11 17.79
CA GLY A 75 -0.15 -18.41 17.52
C GLY A 75 -0.68 -18.53 16.08
N ASP A 76 -1.90 -19.05 15.94
CA ASP A 76 -2.50 -19.37 14.64
C ASP A 76 -2.72 -18.15 13.74
N TYR A 77 -2.69 -16.92 14.29
CA TYR A 77 -2.72 -15.69 13.48
C TYR A 77 -1.54 -15.61 12.49
N VAL A 78 -0.37 -16.16 12.86
CA VAL A 78 0.85 -16.11 12.05
C VAL A 78 1.33 -17.51 11.63
N ASN A 79 1.05 -18.53 12.44
CA ASN A 79 1.53 -19.91 12.20
C ASN A 79 1.03 -20.55 10.91
N ASN A 80 -0.09 -20.08 10.37
CA ASN A 80 -0.67 -20.58 9.13
C ASN A 80 -0.03 -19.97 7.87
N TYR A 81 0.90 -19.02 8.02
CA TYR A 81 1.53 -18.29 6.93
C TYR A 81 3.05 -18.28 7.10
N TYR A 82 3.57 -17.28 7.82
CA TYR A 82 5.01 -17.02 7.98
C TYR A 82 5.55 -17.53 9.33
N LYS A 83 5.17 -18.74 9.73
CA LYS A 83 5.62 -19.33 10.99
C LYS A 83 7.15 -19.33 11.09
N ASN A 84 7.70 -18.96 12.23
CA ASN A 84 9.12 -19.20 12.51
C ASN A 84 9.38 -20.72 12.60
N TRP A 85 10.07 -21.26 11.60
CA TRP A 85 10.55 -22.65 11.57
C TRP A 85 12.01 -22.78 11.97
N GLY A 86 12.74 -21.67 11.84
CA GLY A 86 14.13 -21.50 12.17
C GLY A 86 14.37 -21.17 13.63
N THR A 87 15.25 -20.20 13.86
CA THR A 87 15.62 -19.76 15.20
C THR A 87 15.27 -18.28 15.35
N ILE A 88 15.67 -17.68 16.46
CA ILE A 88 15.65 -16.21 16.60
C ILE A 88 17.04 -15.61 16.36
N TYR A 89 18.04 -16.48 16.30
CA TYR A 89 19.45 -16.10 16.42
C TYR A 89 20.03 -15.69 15.09
N ASP A 90 19.50 -16.18 13.98
CA ASP A 90 19.96 -15.85 12.65
C ASP A 90 19.59 -14.43 12.23
N GLU A 91 18.40 -13.93 12.59
CA GLU A 91 18.04 -12.52 12.41
C GLU A 91 18.77 -11.63 13.41
N LEU A 92 18.97 -12.07 14.66
CA LEU A 92 19.78 -11.32 15.63
C LEU A 92 21.24 -11.21 15.16
N ALA A 93 21.79 -12.26 14.55
CA ALA A 93 23.13 -12.25 13.98
C ALA A 93 23.21 -11.34 12.75
N LEU A 94 22.25 -11.43 11.83
CA LEU A 94 22.19 -10.59 10.64
C LEU A 94 22.01 -9.10 11.00
N GLY A 95 21.12 -8.80 11.96
CA GLY A 95 20.90 -7.46 12.48
C GLY A 95 22.13 -6.86 13.15
N ALA A 96 22.85 -7.67 13.94
CA ALA A 96 24.14 -7.27 14.50
C ALA A 96 25.14 -6.90 13.40
N LEU A 97 25.27 -7.72 12.35
CA LEU A 97 26.21 -7.44 11.27
C LEU A 97 25.84 -6.17 10.48
N TRP A 98 24.57 -5.95 10.19
CA TRP A 98 24.13 -4.72 9.51
C TRP A 98 24.34 -3.48 10.38
N LEU A 99 24.08 -3.56 11.68
CA LEU A 99 24.36 -2.47 12.61
C LEU A 99 25.86 -2.23 12.77
N TYR A 100 26.68 -3.28 12.83
CA TYR A 100 28.13 -3.16 12.82
C TYR A 100 28.60 -2.45 11.53
N ARG A 101 28.09 -2.86 10.37
CA ARG A 101 28.40 -2.22 9.09
C ARG A 101 27.99 -0.75 9.04
N ALA A 102 26.84 -0.41 9.63
CA ALA A 102 26.31 0.95 9.65
C ALA A 102 27.02 1.88 10.64
N THR A 103 27.49 1.36 11.77
CA THR A 103 27.97 2.16 12.89
C THR A 103 29.46 2.04 13.17
N ASN A 104 30.09 0.95 12.70
CA ASN A 104 31.41 0.50 13.08
C ASN A 104 31.57 0.23 14.60
N ASP A 105 30.47 0.03 15.33
CA ASP A 105 30.48 -0.31 16.75
C ASP A 105 30.75 -1.81 16.94
N SER A 106 31.92 -2.14 17.49
CA SER A 106 32.36 -3.53 17.67
C SER A 106 31.47 -4.35 18.60
N SER A 107 30.66 -3.73 19.45
CA SER A 107 29.74 -4.45 20.33
C SER A 107 28.72 -5.29 19.53
N TYR A 108 28.29 -4.82 18.36
CA TYR A 108 27.43 -5.60 17.48
C TYR A 108 28.18 -6.77 16.83
N LEU A 109 29.45 -6.58 16.46
CA LEU A 109 30.28 -7.68 15.95
C LEU A 109 30.50 -8.77 17.02
N ASP A 110 30.66 -8.38 18.28
CA ASP A 110 30.79 -9.32 19.40
C ASP A 110 29.48 -10.10 19.61
N LYS A 111 28.32 -9.45 19.48
CA LYS A 111 27.01 -10.13 19.48
C LYS A 111 26.91 -11.17 18.36
N TYR A 112 27.31 -10.82 17.13
CA TYR A 112 27.36 -11.76 16.01
C TYR A 112 28.27 -12.95 16.30
N ARG A 113 29.52 -12.71 16.73
CA ARG A 113 30.50 -13.77 17.04
C ARG A 113 29.98 -14.72 18.10
N LYS A 114 29.35 -14.19 19.15
CA LYS A 114 28.74 -15.00 20.21
C LYS A 114 27.70 -15.99 19.68
N ILE A 115 26.95 -15.61 18.64
CA ILE A 115 25.94 -16.45 17.99
C ILE A 115 26.60 -17.40 16.97
N ALA A 116 27.38 -16.86 16.04
CA ALA A 116 27.91 -17.58 14.89
C ALA A 116 29.01 -18.61 15.25
N ASP A 117 29.72 -18.39 16.37
CA ASP A 117 30.77 -19.29 16.88
C ASP A 117 30.31 -20.15 18.06
N ALA A 118 29.02 -20.12 18.42
CA ALA A 118 28.47 -21.00 19.44
C ALA A 118 28.70 -22.48 19.06
N PRO A 119 29.10 -23.35 20.02
CA PRO A 119 29.37 -24.76 19.73
C PRO A 119 28.12 -25.48 19.24
N PHE A 120 28.28 -26.33 18.24
CA PHE A 120 27.21 -27.14 17.69
C PHE A 120 26.82 -28.26 18.66
N SER A 121 25.59 -28.23 19.18
CA SER A 121 25.00 -29.36 19.88
C SER A 121 24.12 -30.15 18.90
N PRO A 122 24.38 -31.45 18.66
CA PRO A 122 23.53 -32.29 17.82
C PRO A 122 22.08 -32.41 18.31
N GLN A 123 21.79 -31.97 19.54
CA GLN A 123 20.46 -32.01 20.16
C GLN A 123 19.81 -30.61 20.29
N GLU A 124 20.51 -29.53 19.94
CA GLU A 124 19.92 -28.19 19.94
C GLU A 124 19.78 -27.67 18.51
N ASP A 125 18.57 -27.78 17.98
CA ASP A 125 18.13 -27.17 16.72
C ASP A 125 18.36 -25.64 16.65
N SER A 126 18.74 -25.01 17.77
CA SER A 126 19.00 -23.58 17.94
C SER A 126 20.45 -23.14 17.69
N ALA A 127 21.37 -24.05 17.39
CA ALA A 127 22.70 -23.65 16.93
C ALA A 127 22.61 -23.11 15.49
N PHE A 128 23.57 -22.26 15.09
CA PHE A 128 23.75 -21.78 13.71
C PHE A 128 24.15 -22.93 12.73
N GLY A 129 23.88 -24.19 13.06
CA GLY A 129 24.14 -25.38 12.26
C GLY A 129 22.90 -26.25 12.09
N ASN A 130 22.96 -27.14 11.10
CA ASN A 130 21.90 -27.90 10.41
C ASN A 130 21.04 -27.06 9.45
N CYS A 131 21.26 -27.30 8.15
CA CYS A 131 20.46 -26.79 7.05
C CYS A 131 19.01 -27.23 7.19
N LYS A 132 18.07 -26.26 7.17
CA LYS A 132 16.63 -26.54 7.02
C LYS A 132 16.08 -26.06 5.66
N GLY A 133 16.83 -25.27 4.90
CA GLY A 133 16.44 -24.73 3.59
C GLY A 133 17.40 -23.64 3.10
N PRO A 134 17.13 -23.03 1.93
CA PRO A 134 17.93 -21.91 1.40
C PRO A 134 17.79 -20.63 2.23
N ILE A 135 18.64 -19.63 1.94
CA ILE A 135 18.39 -18.23 2.39
C ILE A 135 16.94 -17.88 2.04
N SER A 136 16.16 -17.50 3.05
CA SER A 136 14.74 -17.21 2.89
C SER A 136 14.28 -16.14 3.88
N TRP A 137 12.98 -15.85 3.85
CA TRP A 137 12.34 -15.02 4.86
C TRP A 137 12.38 -15.63 6.28
N ASP A 138 12.71 -16.93 6.42
CA ASP A 138 12.82 -17.63 7.70
C ASP A 138 14.29 -17.83 8.09
N ASP A 139 15.14 -18.35 7.21
CA ASP A 139 16.54 -18.70 7.53
C ASP A 139 17.58 -17.73 6.93
N LYS A 140 18.31 -17.01 7.79
CA LYS A 140 19.26 -15.95 7.40
C LYS A 140 20.71 -16.39 7.56
N ARG A 141 20.96 -17.62 7.99
CA ARG A 141 22.29 -18.09 8.38
C ARG A 141 23.35 -17.95 7.27
N PRO A 142 23.09 -18.37 6.01
CA PRO A 142 24.09 -18.21 4.96
C PRO A 142 24.39 -16.72 4.67
N ALA A 143 23.37 -15.86 4.68
CA ALA A 143 23.55 -14.41 4.51
C ALA A 143 24.40 -13.82 5.64
N GLY A 144 24.13 -14.22 6.89
CA GLY A 144 24.92 -13.84 8.07
C GLY A 144 26.38 -14.29 7.96
N TYR A 145 26.64 -15.50 7.45
CA TYR A 145 28.00 -15.97 7.23
C TYR A 145 28.74 -15.22 6.13
N VAL A 146 28.09 -14.98 4.98
CA VAL A 146 28.70 -14.22 3.89
C VAL A 146 29.00 -12.79 4.33
N LEU A 147 28.03 -12.12 4.98
CA LEU A 147 28.24 -10.76 5.47
C LEU A 147 29.30 -10.71 6.58
N GLY A 148 29.32 -11.70 7.48
CA GLY A 148 30.37 -11.86 8.50
C GLY A 148 31.76 -11.96 7.86
N ALA A 149 31.92 -12.84 6.87
CA ALA A 149 33.18 -12.98 6.14
C ALA A 149 33.61 -11.68 5.44
N ILE A 150 32.67 -10.96 4.83
CA ILE A 150 32.94 -9.67 4.15
C ILE A 150 33.43 -8.61 5.15
N LEU A 151 32.78 -8.53 6.32
CA LEU A 151 33.06 -7.49 7.30
C LEU A 151 34.31 -7.78 8.15
N THR A 152 34.63 -9.06 8.39
CA THR A 152 35.78 -9.43 9.24
C THR A 152 37.01 -9.89 8.46
N GLY A 153 36.83 -10.36 7.22
CA GLY A 153 37.87 -11.05 6.46
C GLY A 153 38.23 -12.45 6.98
N GLU A 154 37.41 -13.03 7.87
CA GLU A 154 37.67 -14.36 8.44
C GLU A 154 37.15 -15.48 7.52
N ASP A 155 38.06 -16.28 6.96
CA ASP A 155 37.73 -17.39 6.05
C ASP A 155 36.78 -18.44 6.66
N LYS A 156 36.78 -18.61 7.98
CA LYS A 156 35.91 -19.58 8.68
C LYS A 156 34.42 -19.32 8.40
N TYR A 157 34.00 -18.07 8.23
CA TYR A 157 32.60 -17.74 7.94
C TYR A 157 32.27 -18.02 6.48
N MET A 158 33.23 -17.78 5.58
CA MET A 158 33.10 -18.14 4.16
C MET A 158 32.95 -19.66 3.99
N GLU A 159 33.76 -20.45 4.69
CA GLU A 159 33.67 -21.90 4.71
C GLU A 159 32.32 -22.38 5.25
N LYS A 160 31.85 -21.77 6.35
CA LYS A 160 30.52 -22.07 6.91
C LYS A 160 29.41 -21.74 5.90
N ALA A 161 29.45 -20.60 5.21
CA ALA A 161 28.45 -20.25 4.19
C ALA A 161 28.38 -21.27 3.05
N LEU A 162 29.52 -21.83 2.64
CA LEU A 162 29.58 -22.86 1.59
C LEU A 162 29.15 -24.25 2.07
N GLN A 163 29.37 -24.56 3.34
CA GLN A 163 28.99 -25.85 3.95
C GLN A 163 27.54 -25.86 4.42
N TYR A 164 26.93 -24.69 4.63
CA TYR A 164 25.63 -24.56 5.26
C TYR A 164 24.55 -25.28 4.45
N CYS A 165 24.53 -25.19 3.12
CA CYS A 165 23.78 -26.12 2.27
C CYS A 165 24.25 -26.17 0.80
N ASP A 166 24.25 -27.38 0.22
CA ASP A 166 24.57 -27.63 -1.20
C ASP A 166 23.33 -27.56 -2.12
N ASN A 167 22.32 -26.76 -1.77
CA ASN A 167 21.11 -26.62 -2.60
C ASN A 167 21.26 -25.46 -3.61
N VAL A 168 20.70 -25.62 -4.82
CA VAL A 168 20.91 -24.68 -5.94
C VAL A 168 20.42 -23.26 -5.64
N LEU A 169 19.30 -23.12 -4.92
CA LEU A 169 18.68 -21.83 -4.59
C LEU A 169 19.49 -21.03 -3.55
N GLU A 170 20.13 -21.69 -2.61
CA GLU A 170 21.04 -21.06 -1.68
C GLU A 170 22.34 -20.64 -2.36
N LEU A 171 22.89 -21.55 -3.17
CA LEU A 171 24.15 -21.31 -3.86
C LEU A 171 24.06 -20.10 -4.80
N VAL A 172 22.91 -19.82 -5.42
CA VAL A 172 22.80 -18.66 -6.33
C VAL A 172 22.93 -17.34 -5.56
N VAL A 173 22.30 -17.23 -4.39
CA VAL A 173 22.36 -16.01 -3.57
C VAL A 173 23.75 -15.87 -2.94
N VAL A 174 24.25 -16.96 -2.34
CA VAL A 174 25.58 -17.01 -1.71
C VAL A 174 26.67 -16.67 -2.73
N TYR A 175 26.66 -17.29 -3.90
CA TYR A 175 27.63 -17.02 -4.97
C TYR A 175 27.47 -15.61 -5.53
N GLY A 176 26.25 -15.08 -5.64
CA GLY A 176 26.02 -13.69 -6.05
C GLY A 176 26.67 -12.70 -5.07
N MET A 177 26.43 -12.88 -3.77
CA MET A 177 27.01 -12.05 -2.73
C MET A 177 28.55 -12.17 -2.69
N MET A 178 29.08 -13.39 -2.78
CA MET A 178 30.54 -13.65 -2.81
C MET A 178 31.18 -13.06 -4.07
N ALA A 179 30.57 -13.22 -5.25
CA ALA A 179 31.08 -12.66 -6.49
C ALA A 179 31.16 -11.13 -6.44
N ASN A 180 30.19 -10.50 -5.79
CA ASN A 180 30.19 -9.05 -5.61
C ASN A 180 31.25 -8.57 -4.61
N SER A 181 31.62 -9.39 -3.61
CA SER A 181 32.63 -9.02 -2.61
C SER A 181 34.07 -9.32 -3.05
N LEU A 182 34.28 -10.32 -3.92
CA LEU A 182 35.62 -10.73 -4.34
C LEU A 182 36.19 -9.81 -5.45
N PRO A 183 37.52 -9.57 -5.46
CA PRO A 183 38.19 -8.86 -6.55
C PRO A 183 38.02 -9.56 -7.91
N LYS A 184 38.00 -8.80 -9.01
CA LYS A 184 37.91 -9.36 -10.37
C LYS A 184 39.02 -10.37 -10.72
N SER A 185 40.18 -10.28 -10.06
CA SER A 185 41.31 -11.20 -10.23
C SER A 185 41.15 -12.52 -9.47
N ASP A 186 40.17 -12.66 -8.57
CA ASP A 186 39.96 -13.90 -7.82
C ASP A 186 39.39 -14.99 -8.75
N PRO A 187 40.05 -16.15 -8.88
CA PRO A 187 39.64 -17.20 -9.80
C PRO A 187 38.29 -17.85 -9.43
N ARG A 188 37.81 -17.71 -8.19
CA ARG A 188 36.50 -18.21 -7.76
C ARG A 188 35.36 -17.34 -8.30
N ARG A 189 35.62 -16.04 -8.44
CA ARG A 189 34.60 -15.06 -8.82
C ARG A 189 33.96 -15.37 -10.17
N ALA A 190 34.76 -15.74 -11.17
CA ALA A 190 34.25 -16.09 -12.49
C ALA A 190 33.26 -17.27 -12.41
N LYS A 191 33.60 -18.32 -11.65
CA LYS A 191 32.74 -19.49 -11.45
C LYS A 191 31.42 -19.13 -10.76
N TYR A 192 31.46 -18.25 -9.77
CA TYR A 192 30.28 -17.76 -9.08
C TYR A 192 29.36 -16.96 -10.01
N ILE A 193 29.93 -16.08 -10.84
CA ILE A 193 29.18 -15.32 -11.84
C ILE A 193 28.55 -16.25 -12.89
N ASP A 194 29.31 -17.22 -13.40
CA ASP A 194 28.80 -18.19 -14.38
C ASP A 194 27.62 -18.98 -13.82
N PHE A 195 27.71 -19.41 -12.54
CA PHE A 195 26.61 -20.08 -11.87
C PHE A 195 25.39 -19.17 -11.73
N VAL A 196 25.56 -17.94 -11.21
CA VAL A 196 24.46 -16.97 -11.06
C VAL A 196 23.80 -16.68 -12.40
N LYS A 197 24.60 -16.52 -13.45
CA LYS A 197 24.11 -16.31 -14.80
C LYS A 197 23.31 -17.52 -15.27
N SER A 198 23.80 -18.74 -15.07
CA SER A 198 23.09 -19.95 -15.52
C SER A 198 21.70 -20.09 -14.87
N GLN A 199 21.57 -19.80 -13.58
CA GLN A 199 20.28 -19.86 -12.88
C GLN A 199 19.36 -18.71 -13.29
N THR A 200 19.92 -17.52 -13.53
CA THR A 200 19.15 -16.38 -14.02
C THR A 200 18.66 -16.60 -15.46
N ASP A 201 19.51 -17.13 -16.34
CA ASP A 201 19.13 -17.51 -17.70
C ASP A 201 18.03 -18.59 -17.68
N TYR A 202 18.11 -19.56 -16.76
CA TYR A 202 17.06 -20.57 -16.56
C TYR A 202 15.73 -19.89 -16.21
N ILE A 203 15.72 -18.96 -15.24
CA ILE A 203 14.53 -18.18 -14.87
C ILE A 203 13.96 -17.43 -16.09
N LEU A 204 14.85 -16.85 -16.91
CA LEU A 204 14.50 -16.03 -18.07
C LEU A 204 14.18 -16.82 -19.35
N GLY A 205 14.11 -18.15 -19.28
CA GLY A 205 13.61 -18.98 -20.38
C GLY A 205 14.58 -20.00 -20.96
N ASN A 206 15.84 -20.03 -20.53
CA ASN A 206 16.79 -21.09 -20.90
C ASN A 206 16.58 -22.34 -20.02
N ASN A 207 15.37 -22.90 -20.12
CA ASN A 207 14.93 -24.08 -19.39
C ASN A 207 14.21 -25.06 -20.31
N PRO A 208 14.07 -26.34 -19.93
CA PRO A 208 13.40 -27.35 -20.76
C PRO A 208 11.93 -27.05 -21.10
N ALA A 209 11.23 -26.25 -20.27
CA ALA A 209 9.87 -25.80 -20.55
C ALA A 209 9.82 -24.68 -21.60
N GLY A 210 10.94 -23.99 -21.86
CA GLY A 210 11.01 -22.82 -22.74
C GLY A 210 10.13 -21.67 -22.25
N VAL A 211 10.03 -21.47 -20.93
CA VAL A 211 9.16 -20.46 -20.28
C VAL A 211 10.00 -19.43 -19.55
N ASN A 212 9.78 -18.14 -19.82
CA ASN A 212 10.35 -17.08 -18.99
C ASN A 212 9.46 -16.90 -17.74
N PHE A 213 9.91 -17.28 -16.55
CA PHE A 213 9.06 -17.26 -15.35
C PHE A 213 8.78 -15.85 -14.79
N VAL A 214 9.31 -14.79 -15.41
CA VAL A 214 9.02 -13.40 -15.03
C VAL A 214 7.79 -12.92 -15.80
N VAL A 215 6.73 -12.59 -15.06
CA VAL A 215 5.45 -12.15 -15.61
C VAL A 215 5.62 -10.91 -16.49
N GLY A 216 5.11 -11.01 -17.71
CA GLY A 216 5.14 -9.93 -18.70
C GLY A 216 6.48 -9.75 -19.43
N ALA A 217 7.59 -10.33 -18.96
CA ALA A 217 8.90 -10.09 -19.56
C ALA A 217 8.96 -10.54 -21.04
N GLU A 218 8.32 -11.66 -21.40
CA GLU A 218 8.31 -12.21 -22.75
C GLU A 218 6.94 -12.81 -23.12
N LYS A 219 6.73 -13.10 -24.41
CA LYS A 219 5.45 -13.68 -24.90
C LYS A 219 5.11 -15.04 -24.27
N ASN A 220 6.13 -15.81 -23.92
CA ASN A 220 6.06 -17.12 -23.27
C ASN A 220 6.06 -17.03 -21.73
N SER A 221 5.95 -15.83 -21.15
CA SER A 221 5.84 -15.66 -19.70
C SER A 221 4.48 -16.11 -19.14
N PRO A 222 4.42 -16.47 -17.83
CA PRO A 222 3.19 -16.79 -17.12
C PRO A 222 2.13 -15.72 -17.29
N LYS A 223 0.88 -16.17 -17.48
CA LYS A 223 -0.30 -15.31 -17.63
C LYS A 223 -1.30 -15.53 -16.52
N ALA A 224 -1.24 -16.64 -15.80
CA ALA A 224 -2.24 -17.03 -14.81
C ALA A 224 -1.65 -17.14 -13.40
N VAL A 225 -0.80 -16.19 -12.98
CA VAL A 225 -0.22 -16.22 -11.62
C VAL A 225 -1.27 -16.11 -10.51
N HIS A 226 -1.03 -16.77 -9.38
CA HIS A 226 -1.89 -16.80 -8.18
C HIS A 226 -1.92 -15.46 -7.44
N HIS A 227 -2.46 -14.43 -8.08
CA HIS A 227 -2.48 -13.08 -7.53
C HIS A 227 -3.86 -12.45 -7.61
N ARG A 228 -4.47 -12.16 -6.46
CA ARG A 228 -5.84 -11.66 -6.34
C ARG A 228 -6.08 -10.38 -7.12
N GLY A 229 -5.26 -9.36 -6.87
CA GLY A 229 -5.36 -8.07 -7.58
C GLY A 229 -5.14 -8.19 -9.08
N ALA A 230 -4.31 -9.15 -9.52
CA ALA A 230 -3.98 -9.32 -10.93
C ALA A 230 -5.03 -10.18 -11.67
N SER A 231 -5.62 -11.14 -10.98
CA SER A 231 -6.62 -12.04 -11.57
C SER A 231 -7.81 -11.29 -12.16
N GLY A 232 -8.25 -10.20 -11.54
CA GLY A 232 -9.49 -9.51 -11.88
C GLY A 232 -10.75 -10.36 -11.66
N THR A 233 -10.64 -11.46 -10.91
CA THR A 233 -11.73 -12.34 -10.49
C THR A 233 -12.08 -12.17 -9.01
N TYR A 234 -13.29 -12.57 -8.64
CA TYR A 234 -14.00 -12.35 -7.38
C TYR A 234 -14.75 -13.65 -6.91
N ASP A 235 -14.05 -14.72 -6.49
CA ASP A 235 -14.65 -15.95 -5.93
C ASP A 235 -14.27 -16.19 -4.44
N SER A 236 -15.17 -16.73 -3.64
CA SER A 236 -14.84 -17.22 -2.29
C SER A 236 -13.97 -18.48 -2.34
N GLN A 237 -14.04 -19.26 -3.42
CA GLN A 237 -13.26 -20.48 -3.64
C GLN A 237 -13.09 -20.69 -5.15
N ASP A 238 -11.86 -20.80 -5.63
CA ASP A 238 -11.37 -21.04 -7.01
C ASP A 238 -11.96 -22.30 -7.74
N ALA A 239 -13.11 -22.81 -7.28
CA ALA A 239 -13.75 -24.02 -7.75
C ALA A 239 -14.28 -23.89 -9.19
N ASN A 240 -14.70 -22.69 -9.61
CA ASN A 240 -15.36 -22.48 -10.91
C ASN A 240 -14.60 -21.60 -11.90
N ALA A 241 -13.41 -21.11 -11.54
CA ALA A 241 -12.55 -20.39 -12.48
C ALA A 241 -12.14 -21.35 -13.64
N LYS A 242 -12.35 -20.91 -14.88
CA LYS A 242 -12.27 -21.77 -16.08
C LYS A 242 -10.82 -21.84 -16.61
N PRO A 243 -10.37 -22.98 -17.17
CA PRO A 243 -8.98 -23.25 -17.57
C PRO A 243 -8.26 -22.28 -18.55
N THR A 244 -8.92 -21.24 -19.05
CA THR A 244 -8.31 -20.15 -19.84
C THR A 244 -8.00 -18.89 -18.99
N ASP A 245 -7.96 -19.06 -17.66
CA ASP A 245 -7.80 -18.10 -16.57
C ASP A 245 -6.49 -17.28 -16.58
N HIS A 246 -6.17 -16.63 -17.69
CA HIS A 246 -5.17 -15.57 -17.66
C HIS A 246 -5.66 -14.46 -16.71
N ASN A 247 -4.73 -13.91 -15.95
CA ASN A 247 -4.96 -12.72 -15.18
C ASN A 247 -5.37 -11.60 -16.11
N VAL A 248 -6.40 -10.87 -15.69
CA VAL A 248 -6.83 -9.63 -16.31
C VAL A 248 -5.61 -8.71 -16.30
N TYR A 249 -5.09 -8.33 -15.14
CA TYR A 249 -3.96 -7.43 -15.04
C TYR A 249 -2.62 -8.18 -15.10
N THR A 250 -1.69 -7.68 -15.91
CA THR A 250 -0.30 -8.18 -15.90
C THR A 250 0.45 -7.56 -14.72
N ILE A 251 0.90 -8.39 -13.78
CA ILE A 251 1.75 -7.97 -12.65
C ILE A 251 3.22 -8.00 -13.09
N TRP A 252 3.62 -6.98 -13.83
CA TRP A 252 4.94 -6.90 -14.47
C TRP A 252 6.10 -7.13 -13.51
N GLY A 253 7.04 -7.98 -13.93
CA GLY A 253 8.27 -8.26 -13.19
C GLY A 253 8.11 -9.24 -12.03
N ALA A 254 6.89 -9.68 -11.70
CA ALA A 254 6.69 -10.70 -10.68
C ALA A 254 7.32 -12.03 -11.13
N LEU A 255 8.12 -12.63 -10.26
CA LEU A 255 8.69 -13.95 -10.49
C LEU A 255 7.69 -15.01 -10.01
N ALA A 256 7.21 -15.86 -10.92
CA ALA A 256 6.40 -17.02 -10.56
C ALA A 256 7.23 -18.10 -9.87
N GLY A 257 6.61 -18.93 -9.03
CA GLY A 257 7.28 -20.04 -8.32
C GLY A 257 8.10 -20.99 -9.21
N GLY A 258 7.64 -21.21 -10.44
CA GLY A 258 8.42 -21.91 -11.47
C GLY A 258 8.07 -23.40 -11.61
N PRO A 259 8.95 -24.20 -12.23
CA PRO A 259 8.64 -25.58 -12.60
C PRO A 259 8.76 -26.53 -11.40
N ASN A 260 8.13 -27.70 -11.51
CA ASN A 260 8.43 -28.79 -10.58
C ASN A 260 9.83 -29.39 -10.81
N LYS A 261 10.22 -30.33 -9.95
CA LYS A 261 11.51 -31.04 -9.98
C LYS A 261 11.90 -31.74 -11.29
N ASN A 262 10.99 -31.87 -12.25
CA ASN A 262 11.25 -32.47 -13.57
C ASN A 262 11.18 -31.42 -14.71
N ASP A 263 11.38 -30.14 -14.39
CA ASP A 263 11.32 -29.02 -15.33
C ASP A 263 9.96 -28.86 -16.03
N LYS A 264 8.89 -29.41 -15.46
CA LYS A 264 7.53 -29.26 -15.98
C LYS A 264 6.83 -28.11 -15.29
N TYR A 265 6.23 -27.24 -16.08
CA TYR A 265 5.49 -26.07 -15.64
C TYR A 265 4.08 -26.06 -16.23
N SER A 266 3.11 -25.65 -15.42
CA SER A 266 1.72 -25.43 -15.84
C SER A 266 1.33 -24.01 -15.48
N ASP A 267 0.97 -23.19 -16.48
CA ASP A 267 0.51 -21.80 -16.27
C ASP A 267 -0.97 -21.81 -15.85
N THR A 268 -1.22 -21.98 -14.56
CA THR A 268 -2.58 -22.01 -14.02
C THR A 268 -2.62 -21.43 -12.61
N ARG A 269 -3.59 -20.54 -12.40
CA ARG A 269 -3.81 -19.85 -11.13
C ARG A 269 -4.12 -20.78 -9.95
N LYS A 270 -4.61 -21.98 -10.25
CA LYS A 270 -4.96 -23.02 -9.26
C LYS A 270 -3.74 -23.70 -8.67
N ASP A 271 -2.60 -23.64 -9.37
CA ASP A 271 -1.34 -24.23 -8.94
C ASP A 271 -0.49 -23.15 -8.28
N TYR A 272 -0.79 -22.85 -7.02
CA TYR A 272 -0.01 -21.87 -6.25
C TYR A 272 1.45 -22.30 -6.08
N GLU A 273 1.78 -23.60 -6.14
CA GLU A 273 3.19 -24.03 -6.06
C GLU A 273 4.01 -23.51 -7.24
N MET A 274 3.44 -23.55 -8.45
CA MET A 274 4.13 -23.07 -9.66
C MET A 274 3.87 -21.59 -9.99
N ASN A 275 2.72 -21.05 -9.56
CA ASN A 275 2.21 -19.75 -10.01
C ASN A 275 2.04 -18.71 -8.90
N GLU A 276 2.36 -19.00 -7.65
CA GLU A 276 2.45 -17.96 -6.62
C GLU A 276 3.50 -16.92 -7.00
N VAL A 277 3.22 -15.67 -6.60
CA VAL A 277 4.14 -14.55 -6.72
C VAL A 277 4.24 -13.85 -5.38
N ALA A 278 5.46 -13.55 -4.94
CA ALA A 278 5.69 -12.98 -3.62
C ALA A 278 6.87 -11.99 -3.62
N LEU A 279 6.91 -11.12 -2.62
CA LEU A 279 7.99 -10.14 -2.48
C LEU A 279 9.35 -10.81 -2.31
N ASP A 280 9.42 -11.89 -1.53
CA ASP A 280 10.65 -12.63 -1.25
C ASP A 280 11.18 -13.37 -2.49
N TYR A 281 10.32 -13.83 -3.40
CA TYR A 281 10.73 -14.44 -4.67
C TYR A 281 11.51 -13.44 -5.52
N ASN A 282 11.05 -12.19 -5.54
CA ASN A 282 11.68 -11.11 -6.29
C ASN A 282 12.94 -10.55 -5.63
N ALA A 283 13.09 -10.63 -4.29
CA ALA A 283 14.18 -9.99 -3.56
C ALA A 283 15.58 -10.45 -4.04
N ALA A 284 15.86 -11.75 -3.98
CA ALA A 284 17.14 -12.31 -4.43
C ALA A 284 17.31 -12.23 -5.96
N PHE A 285 16.20 -12.36 -6.70
CA PHE A 285 16.23 -12.25 -8.16
C PHE A 285 16.69 -10.86 -8.63
N GLN A 286 16.21 -9.79 -8.01
CA GLN A 286 16.65 -8.41 -8.31
C GLN A 286 18.13 -8.20 -8.00
N MET A 287 18.64 -8.79 -6.92
CA MET A 287 20.08 -8.77 -6.61
C MET A 287 20.90 -9.45 -7.72
N ASN A 288 20.47 -10.62 -8.20
CA ASN A 288 21.15 -11.34 -9.29
C ASN A 288 21.17 -10.51 -10.57
N LEU A 289 20.04 -9.92 -10.95
CA LEU A 289 19.96 -9.03 -12.12
C LEU A 289 20.92 -7.84 -11.97
N ALA A 290 20.94 -7.18 -10.81
CA ALA A 290 21.84 -6.05 -10.55
C ALA A 290 23.32 -6.45 -10.67
N LEU A 291 23.70 -7.63 -10.14
CA LEU A 291 25.05 -8.17 -10.30
C LEU A 291 25.40 -8.40 -11.78
N LEU A 292 24.51 -9.05 -12.55
CA LEU A 292 24.76 -9.34 -13.96
C LEU A 292 24.82 -8.06 -14.82
N VAL A 293 24.02 -7.05 -14.51
CA VAL A 293 24.11 -5.72 -15.14
C VAL A 293 25.46 -5.07 -14.83
N LYS A 294 25.91 -5.11 -13.57
CA LYS A 294 27.23 -4.60 -13.16
C LYS A 294 28.38 -5.32 -13.88
N GLU A 295 28.21 -6.60 -14.20
CA GLU A 295 29.18 -7.38 -14.97
C GLU A 295 29.07 -7.19 -16.50
N GLY A 296 28.07 -6.47 -17.00
CA GLY A 296 27.82 -6.31 -18.43
C GLY A 296 27.29 -7.58 -19.10
N LEU A 297 26.74 -8.51 -18.31
CA LEU A 297 26.19 -9.79 -18.75
C LEU A 297 24.66 -9.76 -18.90
N SER A 298 24.03 -8.69 -18.45
CA SER A 298 22.63 -8.37 -18.68
C SER A 298 22.52 -6.89 -19.06
N ILE A 299 21.76 -6.58 -20.10
CA ILE A 299 21.55 -5.20 -20.55
C ILE A 299 20.08 -4.87 -20.27
N PRO A 300 19.77 -3.88 -19.41
CA PRO A 300 18.41 -3.43 -19.22
C PRO A 300 17.81 -3.01 -20.57
N ASP A 301 16.63 -3.52 -20.91
CA ASP A 301 15.92 -3.11 -22.12
C ASP A 301 15.47 -1.64 -21.96
N PRO A 302 16.05 -0.69 -22.72
CA PRO A 302 15.72 0.73 -22.60
C PRO A 302 14.28 1.04 -23.04
N ASP A 303 13.64 0.15 -23.79
CA ASP A 303 12.26 0.30 -24.29
C ASP A 303 11.22 -0.45 -23.43
N SER A 304 11.65 -1.27 -22.45
CA SER A 304 10.75 -1.97 -21.53
C SER A 304 9.82 -1.03 -20.77
N VAL A 305 10.29 0.18 -20.43
CA VAL A 305 9.49 1.21 -19.75
C VAL A 305 8.41 1.81 -20.67
N LYS A 306 8.63 1.83 -21.99
CA LYS A 306 7.71 2.43 -22.98
C LYS A 306 6.68 1.44 -23.52
N ASN A 307 7.03 0.16 -23.60
CA ASN A 307 6.17 -0.90 -24.16
C ASN A 307 5.29 -1.59 -23.12
N HIS A 308 5.61 -1.48 -21.83
CA HIS A 308 4.70 -1.87 -20.76
C HIS A 308 3.62 -0.79 -20.64
N GLU A 309 2.63 -0.80 -21.53
CA GLU A 309 1.41 0.00 -21.38
C GLU A 309 0.81 -0.31 -19.99
N ARG A 310 1.03 0.60 -19.03
CA ARG A 310 0.81 0.40 -17.59
C ARG A 310 -0.66 0.48 -17.17
N SER A 311 -1.57 0.48 -18.14
CA SER A 311 -3.01 0.58 -17.93
C SER A 311 -3.66 -0.70 -18.45
N PHE A 312 -4.05 -1.60 -17.54
CA PHE A 312 -4.84 -2.78 -17.90
C PHE A 312 -6.32 -2.62 -17.50
N PRO A 313 -7.29 -3.07 -18.33
CA PRO A 313 -7.14 -3.73 -19.63
C PRO A 313 -6.47 -2.85 -20.65
N LYS A 314 -5.51 -3.41 -21.40
CA LYS A 314 -4.79 -2.70 -22.46
C LYS A 314 -5.81 -1.91 -23.29
N LYS A 315 -5.49 -0.69 -23.74
CA LYS A 315 -6.36 -0.04 -24.72
C LYS A 315 -6.46 -1.00 -25.91
N ALA A 316 -7.67 -1.49 -26.17
CA ALA A 316 -7.90 -2.14 -27.44
C ALA A 316 -7.61 -1.06 -28.49
N GLU A 317 -6.53 -1.22 -29.26
CA GLU A 317 -6.14 -0.27 -30.31
C GLU A 317 -7.34 0.02 -31.23
N THR A 318 -8.17 -1.01 -31.42
CA THR A 318 -9.51 -0.93 -32.01
C THR A 318 -10.51 -1.60 -31.07
N PRO A 319 -11.19 -0.87 -30.16
CA PRO A 319 -12.20 -1.47 -29.30
C PRO A 319 -13.33 -2.01 -30.18
N ASP A 320 -13.53 -3.31 -30.11
CA ASP A 320 -14.52 -4.03 -30.91
C ASP A 320 -15.61 -4.48 -29.96
N ILE A 321 -16.59 -3.61 -29.73
CA ILE A 321 -17.71 -3.86 -28.84
C ILE A 321 -18.96 -3.88 -29.69
N THR A 322 -19.77 -4.92 -29.56
CA THR A 322 -21.04 -5.06 -30.29
C THR A 322 -22.20 -5.10 -29.30
N VAL A 323 -23.24 -4.30 -29.55
CA VAL A 323 -24.51 -4.34 -28.79
C VAL A 323 -25.65 -4.46 -29.78
N LYS A 324 -26.37 -5.58 -29.74
CA LYS A 324 -27.51 -5.87 -30.63
C LYS A 324 -28.77 -6.10 -29.83
N VAL A 325 -29.89 -5.65 -30.37
CA VAL A 325 -31.22 -5.89 -29.79
C VAL A 325 -31.98 -6.86 -30.69
N GLU A 326 -32.51 -7.91 -30.08
CA GLU A 326 -33.34 -8.91 -30.73
C GLU A 326 -34.60 -9.13 -29.87
N LYS A 327 -35.72 -8.48 -30.23
CA LYS A 327 -36.96 -8.46 -29.44
C LYS A 327 -36.73 -7.89 -28.03
N ASP A 328 -36.87 -8.74 -27.02
CA ASP A 328 -36.66 -8.46 -25.59
C ASP A 328 -35.24 -8.81 -25.11
N HIS A 329 -34.34 -9.19 -26.03
CA HIS A 329 -32.96 -9.55 -25.71
C HIS A 329 -31.96 -8.46 -26.12
N ILE A 330 -31.02 -8.13 -25.23
CA ILE A 330 -29.83 -7.33 -25.52
C ILE A 330 -28.62 -8.26 -25.52
N LYS A 331 -27.94 -8.33 -26.66
CA LYS A 331 -26.72 -9.14 -26.85
C LYS A 331 -25.50 -8.23 -26.83
N VAL A 332 -24.57 -8.47 -25.90
CA VAL A 332 -23.33 -7.69 -25.72
C VAL A 332 -22.12 -8.60 -25.96
N ALA A 333 -21.16 -8.17 -26.79
CA ALA A 333 -19.95 -8.94 -27.06
C ALA A 333 -18.72 -8.02 -27.19
N THR A 334 -17.53 -8.55 -26.90
CA THR A 334 -16.26 -7.92 -27.25
C THR A 334 -15.45 -8.81 -28.19
N GLY A 335 -14.81 -8.20 -29.17
CA GLY A 335 -13.85 -8.82 -30.08
C GLY A 335 -12.44 -8.28 -29.86
N SER A 336 -11.54 -8.54 -30.81
CA SER A 336 -10.17 -8.00 -30.82
C SER A 336 -9.39 -8.21 -29.51
N LYS A 337 -9.64 -9.33 -28.80
CA LYS A 337 -9.03 -9.69 -27.51
C LYS A 337 -9.31 -8.70 -26.37
N MET A 338 -10.34 -7.86 -26.51
CA MET A 338 -10.77 -6.95 -25.45
C MET A 338 -11.54 -7.75 -24.38
N VAL A 339 -10.89 -8.05 -23.25
CA VAL A 339 -11.51 -8.82 -22.15
C VAL A 339 -12.07 -7.87 -21.08
N CYS A 340 -13.31 -8.10 -20.66
CA CYS A 340 -13.94 -7.43 -19.52
C CYS A 340 -14.44 -8.48 -18.53
N SER A 341 -13.76 -8.61 -17.38
CA SER A 341 -14.18 -9.55 -16.33
C SER A 341 -15.46 -9.09 -15.65
N SER A 342 -15.67 -7.78 -15.57
CA SER A 342 -16.93 -7.17 -15.17
C SER A 342 -17.33 -6.06 -16.13
N TRP A 343 -18.64 -5.83 -16.28
CA TRP A 343 -19.13 -4.80 -17.17
C TRP A 343 -20.55 -4.36 -16.83
N CYS A 344 -20.88 -3.13 -17.23
CA CYS A 344 -22.24 -2.62 -17.30
C CYS A 344 -22.50 -1.98 -18.65
N ILE A 345 -23.74 -2.04 -19.11
CA ILE A 345 -24.26 -1.20 -20.20
C ILE A 345 -25.14 -0.10 -19.60
N GLU A 346 -24.83 1.14 -19.94
CA GLU A 346 -25.68 2.30 -19.66
C GLU A 346 -26.43 2.67 -20.95
N PHE A 347 -27.74 2.89 -20.89
CA PHE A 347 -28.53 3.26 -22.06
C PHE A 347 -29.85 3.95 -21.71
N ASN A 348 -30.40 4.66 -22.69
CA ASN A 348 -31.78 5.15 -22.70
C ASN A 348 -32.65 4.20 -23.54
N THR A 349 -33.94 4.09 -23.22
CA THR A 349 -34.86 3.26 -23.98
C THR A 349 -36.28 3.81 -23.97
N ASN A 350 -37.06 3.44 -24.98
CA ASN A 350 -38.49 3.73 -25.13
C ASN A 350 -39.40 2.86 -24.24
N VAL A 351 -38.84 1.89 -23.52
CA VAL A 351 -39.59 0.93 -22.69
C VAL A 351 -39.28 1.13 -21.21
N GLU A 352 -40.30 1.06 -20.35
CA GLU A 352 -40.06 0.96 -18.92
C GLU A 352 -39.69 -0.47 -18.51
N ILE A 353 -38.42 -0.67 -18.12
CA ILE A 353 -37.87 -1.97 -17.72
C ILE A 353 -38.21 -2.24 -16.25
N GLY A 354 -38.84 -3.39 -16.00
CA GLY A 354 -39.21 -3.85 -14.66
C GLY A 354 -38.22 -4.85 -14.09
N GLN A 355 -37.71 -5.73 -14.94
CA GLN A 355 -36.79 -6.79 -14.56
C GLN A 355 -35.85 -7.11 -15.71
N VAL A 356 -34.68 -7.64 -15.36
CA VAL A 356 -33.74 -8.25 -16.30
C VAL A 356 -33.40 -9.66 -15.82
N HIS A 357 -33.06 -10.55 -16.74
CA HIS A 357 -32.55 -11.89 -16.43
C HIS A 357 -31.11 -12.04 -16.92
N HIS A 358 -30.32 -12.87 -16.22
CA HIS A 358 -28.89 -13.11 -16.48
C HIS A 358 -27.99 -11.88 -16.28
N SER A 359 -28.52 -10.82 -15.67
CA SER A 359 -27.84 -9.57 -15.35
C SER A 359 -28.53 -8.87 -14.19
N ILE A 360 -27.88 -7.87 -13.62
CA ILE A 360 -28.40 -7.03 -12.53
C ILE A 360 -28.86 -5.70 -13.10
N LEU A 361 -30.12 -5.34 -12.84
CA LEU A 361 -30.59 -3.97 -13.04
C LEU A 361 -30.10 -3.12 -11.86
N TYR A 362 -28.99 -2.39 -12.07
CA TYR A 362 -28.38 -1.56 -11.04
C TYR A 362 -29.11 -0.23 -10.86
N GLN A 363 -29.44 0.42 -11.98
CA GLN A 363 -30.15 1.69 -11.99
C GLN A 363 -31.28 1.64 -13.02
N SER A 364 -32.43 2.23 -12.66
CA SER A 364 -33.56 2.44 -13.57
C SER A 364 -33.59 3.89 -14.09
N SER A 365 -34.71 4.32 -14.66
CA SER A 365 -34.97 5.68 -15.18
C SER A 365 -34.26 6.81 -14.38
N PRO A 366 -33.73 7.86 -15.05
CA PRO A 366 -33.88 8.19 -16.48
C PRO A 366 -32.90 7.46 -17.42
N LYS A 367 -31.83 6.87 -16.87
CA LYS A 367 -30.82 6.12 -17.63
C LYS A 367 -30.63 4.74 -17.00
N TYR A 368 -30.89 3.70 -17.76
CA TYR A 368 -30.79 2.33 -17.29
C TYR A 368 -29.33 1.91 -17.22
N ILE A 369 -28.96 1.22 -16.13
CA ILE A 369 -27.65 0.59 -15.97
C ILE A 369 -27.89 -0.88 -15.67
N VAL A 370 -27.47 -1.73 -16.61
CA VAL A 370 -27.58 -3.18 -16.50
C VAL A 370 -26.18 -3.78 -16.51
N CYS A 371 -25.87 -4.60 -15.51
CA CYS A 371 -24.53 -5.10 -15.27
C CYS A 371 -24.49 -6.62 -15.22
N ASN A 372 -23.34 -7.22 -15.51
CA ASN A 372 -23.22 -8.67 -15.49
C ASN A 372 -23.44 -9.28 -14.10
N GLU A 373 -24.10 -10.43 -14.07
CA GLU A 373 -24.22 -11.30 -12.90
C GLU A 373 -23.07 -12.31 -12.89
N ARG A 374 -22.12 -12.10 -11.97
CA ARG A 374 -20.98 -13.00 -11.71
C ARG A 374 -20.00 -13.19 -12.89
N GLU A 375 -18.92 -13.91 -12.59
CA GLU A 375 -17.80 -14.20 -13.51
C GLU A 375 -18.12 -15.14 -14.67
N THR A 376 -19.28 -15.78 -14.73
CA THR A 376 -19.63 -16.64 -15.88
C THR A 376 -20.15 -15.85 -17.08
N ASN A 377 -20.47 -14.58 -16.88
CA ASN A 377 -21.02 -13.65 -17.86
C ASN A 377 -20.00 -12.51 -18.15
N TYR A 378 -18.75 -12.86 -18.42
CA TYR A 378 -17.68 -11.92 -18.81
C TYR A 378 -17.67 -11.71 -20.34
N LEU A 379 -17.02 -10.65 -20.81
CA LEU A 379 -16.79 -10.43 -22.25
C LEU A 379 -15.38 -10.93 -22.57
N ASP A 380 -15.28 -11.94 -23.44
CA ASP A 380 -14.06 -12.75 -23.63
C ASP A 380 -13.10 -12.22 -24.70
N GLY A 381 -13.48 -11.17 -25.43
CA GLY A 381 -12.69 -10.63 -26.53
C GLY A 381 -12.65 -11.52 -27.78
N ALA A 382 -13.39 -12.66 -27.79
CA ALA A 382 -13.49 -13.60 -28.90
C ALA A 382 -14.79 -13.43 -29.71
N GLY A 383 -15.64 -12.48 -29.33
CA GLY A 383 -16.93 -12.20 -29.96
C GLY A 383 -18.08 -13.03 -29.38
N THR A 384 -17.88 -13.73 -28.26
CA THR A 384 -18.97 -14.48 -27.60
C THR A 384 -19.98 -13.51 -27.01
N ALA A 385 -21.23 -13.59 -27.49
CA ALA A 385 -22.30 -12.71 -27.04
C ALA A 385 -22.89 -13.18 -25.71
N GLN A 386 -22.98 -12.24 -24.78
CA GLN A 386 -23.74 -12.37 -23.55
C GLN A 386 -25.17 -11.88 -23.78
N ASP A 387 -26.14 -12.64 -23.29
CA ASP A 387 -27.56 -12.46 -23.60
C ASP A 387 -28.34 -11.99 -22.35
N ILE A 388 -28.88 -10.77 -22.43
CA ILE A 388 -29.66 -10.13 -21.38
C ILE A 388 -31.12 -10.11 -21.81
N GLN A 389 -31.99 -10.80 -21.08
CA GLN A 389 -33.43 -10.69 -21.32
C GLN A 389 -34.02 -9.54 -20.49
N VAL A 390 -34.86 -8.72 -21.11
CA VAL A 390 -35.50 -7.55 -20.52
C VAL A 390 -37.00 -7.76 -20.42
N VAL A 391 -37.57 -7.53 -19.25
CA VAL A 391 -39.03 -7.62 -19.01
C VAL A 391 -39.58 -6.24 -18.70
N SER A 392 -40.60 -5.81 -19.44
CA SER A 392 -41.26 -4.51 -19.22
C SER A 392 -42.14 -4.52 -17.97
N LYS A 393 -42.26 -3.38 -17.28
CA LYS A 393 -43.21 -3.23 -16.14
C LYS A 393 -44.68 -3.25 -16.56
N SER A 394 -44.98 -2.78 -17.76
CA SER A 394 -46.34 -2.42 -18.18
C SER A 394 -46.87 -3.24 -19.36
N ASN A 395 -46.03 -4.01 -20.04
CA ASN A 395 -46.39 -4.86 -21.17
C ASN A 395 -45.97 -6.32 -20.98
N HIS A 396 -46.92 -7.24 -21.12
CA HIS A 396 -46.68 -8.69 -21.18
C HIS A 396 -46.72 -9.25 -22.63
N GLY A 397 -46.74 -8.36 -23.64
CA GLY A 397 -46.76 -8.70 -25.08
C GLY A 397 -45.39 -8.58 -25.77
N GLU A 398 -45.36 -8.64 -27.10
CA GLU A 398 -44.11 -8.54 -27.90
C GLU A 398 -43.42 -7.17 -27.69
N LEU A 399 -42.18 -7.20 -27.16
CA LEU A 399 -41.43 -6.01 -26.79
C LEU A 399 -40.61 -5.49 -27.98
N ASN A 400 -40.86 -4.25 -28.40
CA ASN A 400 -40.01 -3.56 -29.37
C ASN A 400 -39.03 -2.63 -28.64
N LEU A 401 -37.92 -3.22 -28.18
CA LEU A 401 -36.88 -2.53 -27.43
C LEU A 401 -35.97 -1.73 -28.38
N ALA A 402 -35.82 -0.43 -28.12
CA ALA A 402 -34.83 0.42 -28.77
C ALA A 402 -33.86 0.98 -27.72
N LEU A 403 -32.58 1.01 -28.05
CA LEU A 403 -31.52 1.53 -27.18
C LEU A 403 -30.92 2.80 -27.79
N GLU A 404 -30.76 3.83 -26.97
CA GLU A 404 -30.14 5.10 -27.31
C GLU A 404 -29.00 5.43 -26.33
N ASP A 405 -27.99 6.18 -26.78
CA ASP A 405 -26.82 6.58 -25.98
C ASP A 405 -26.14 5.44 -25.22
N VAL A 406 -25.96 4.31 -25.90
CA VAL A 406 -25.37 3.10 -25.32
C VAL A 406 -23.90 3.33 -24.96
N VAL A 407 -23.56 3.07 -23.71
CA VAL A 407 -22.18 3.10 -23.20
C VAL A 407 -21.88 1.77 -22.53
N LEU A 408 -20.82 1.08 -22.96
CA LEU A 408 -20.26 -0.05 -22.22
C LEU A 408 -19.22 0.46 -21.23
N MET A 409 -19.37 0.11 -19.96
CA MET A 409 -18.34 0.25 -18.94
C MET A 409 -17.68 -1.12 -18.73
N CYS A 410 -16.37 -1.20 -18.96
CA CYS A 410 -15.54 -2.38 -18.75
C CYS A 410 -14.73 -2.25 -17.46
N ASN A 411 -14.75 -3.25 -16.59
CA ASN A 411 -13.99 -3.38 -15.34
C ASN A 411 -14.21 -2.26 -14.29
N GLY A 412 -15.31 -1.49 -14.38
CA GLY A 412 -15.72 -0.49 -13.36
C GLY A 412 -16.88 -0.94 -12.45
N TRP A 413 -17.32 -2.19 -12.62
CA TRP A 413 -18.43 -2.79 -11.90
C TRP A 413 -17.97 -3.94 -11.04
N HIS A 414 -18.62 -4.14 -9.91
CA HIS A 414 -18.47 -5.33 -9.10
C HIS A 414 -19.77 -6.12 -9.11
N ALA A 415 -19.74 -7.28 -9.76
CA ALA A 415 -20.85 -8.21 -9.70
C ALA A 415 -20.89 -8.83 -8.29
N PRO A 416 -21.92 -8.58 -7.48
CA PRO A 416 -21.98 -9.02 -6.10
C PRO A 416 -21.98 -10.56 -6.01
N GLN A 417 -21.21 -11.12 -5.08
CA GLN A 417 -21.57 -12.40 -4.50
C GLN A 417 -22.82 -12.26 -3.64
N ARG A 418 -23.53 -13.37 -3.40
CA ARG A 418 -24.77 -13.37 -2.61
C ARG A 418 -24.50 -12.76 -1.22
N GLY A 419 -25.09 -11.60 -0.94
CA GLY A 419 -24.91 -10.88 0.33
C GLY A 419 -23.86 -9.75 0.32
N GLN A 420 -23.13 -9.53 -0.78
CA GLN A 420 -22.25 -8.37 -0.93
C GLN A 420 -22.99 -7.18 -1.54
N LYS A 421 -22.56 -5.96 -1.17
CA LYS A 421 -23.09 -4.72 -1.76
C LYS A 421 -22.54 -4.55 -3.17
N ASN A 422 -23.42 -4.19 -4.10
CA ASN A 422 -23.06 -3.77 -5.45
C ASN A 422 -22.15 -2.53 -5.36
N THR A 423 -21.06 -2.52 -6.12
CA THR A 423 -20.25 -1.30 -6.30
C THR A 423 -20.18 -0.94 -7.77
N TYR A 424 -20.65 0.27 -8.09
CA TYR A 424 -20.56 0.89 -9.40
C TYR A 424 -19.60 2.06 -9.30
N LYS A 425 -18.37 1.88 -9.77
CA LYS A 425 -17.29 2.87 -9.72
C LYS A 425 -16.84 3.20 -11.15
N PRO A 426 -17.62 4.00 -11.90
CA PRO A 426 -17.34 4.29 -13.30
C PRO A 426 -16.00 4.98 -13.54
N GLU A 427 -15.47 5.66 -12.53
CA GLU A 427 -14.13 6.26 -12.50
C GLU A 427 -12.99 5.23 -12.56
N ASN A 428 -13.25 3.98 -12.13
CA ASN A 428 -12.27 2.89 -12.17
C ASN A 428 -12.38 2.06 -13.46
N GLY A 429 -13.48 2.19 -14.20
CA GLY A 429 -13.74 1.43 -15.42
C GLY A 429 -13.43 2.22 -16.69
N ARG A 430 -13.29 1.49 -17.80
CA ARG A 430 -13.17 2.09 -19.13
C ARG A 430 -14.54 2.18 -19.79
N ARG A 431 -14.95 3.41 -20.10
CA ARG A 431 -16.26 3.69 -20.69
C ARG A 431 -16.12 3.89 -22.20
N TYR A 432 -16.96 3.20 -22.96
CA TYR A 432 -16.97 3.23 -24.42
C TYR A 432 -18.37 3.53 -24.91
N LYS A 433 -18.56 4.68 -25.58
CA LYS A 433 -19.80 4.98 -26.30
C LYS A 433 -19.87 4.12 -27.56
N ILE A 434 -21.00 3.45 -27.75
CA ILE A 434 -21.24 2.56 -28.88
C ILE A 434 -22.05 3.32 -29.94
N VAL A 435 -21.60 3.26 -31.18
CA VAL A 435 -22.23 3.94 -32.33
C VAL A 435 -22.76 2.87 -33.30
N ASN A 436 -23.96 3.06 -33.87
CA ASN A 436 -24.54 2.15 -34.88
C ASN A 436 -24.55 0.65 -34.50
N GLY A 437 -24.72 0.31 -33.23
CA GLY A 437 -24.69 -1.09 -32.75
C GLY A 437 -23.29 -1.68 -32.55
N GLY A 438 -22.24 -0.91 -32.81
CA GLY A 438 -20.86 -1.26 -32.50
C GLY A 438 -20.09 -1.98 -33.62
N GLY A 439 -19.01 -2.66 -33.23
CA GLY A 439 -18.02 -3.27 -34.13
C GLY A 439 -16.72 -2.45 -34.26
N PRO A 440 -15.73 -2.93 -35.03
CA PRO A 440 -14.44 -2.25 -35.17
C PRO A 440 -14.61 -0.83 -35.72
N GLY A 441 -14.09 0.17 -34.98
CA GLY A 441 -14.15 1.58 -35.35
C GLY A 441 -15.51 2.24 -35.12
N GLN A 442 -16.47 1.56 -34.48
CA GLN A 442 -17.79 2.10 -34.11
C GLN A 442 -17.92 2.29 -32.59
N THR A 443 -16.78 2.51 -31.93
CA THR A 443 -16.66 2.69 -30.48
C THR A 443 -15.84 3.94 -30.19
N ILE A 444 -16.33 4.77 -29.27
CA ILE A 444 -15.67 6.02 -28.85
C ILE A 444 -15.31 5.88 -27.38
N ALA A 445 -14.00 5.91 -27.06
CA ALA A 445 -13.55 5.94 -25.67
C ALA A 445 -14.00 7.25 -25.00
N LEU A 446 -14.60 7.15 -23.81
CA LEU A 446 -15.05 8.27 -22.98
C LEU A 446 -14.12 8.52 -21.79
N PHE A 447 -12.86 8.17 -21.94
CA PHE A 447 -11.80 8.37 -20.95
C PHE A 447 -10.56 8.90 -21.66
N GLU A 448 -9.79 9.71 -20.96
CA GLU A 448 -8.44 10.09 -21.38
C GLU A 448 -7.45 9.21 -20.64
N GLU A 449 -6.55 8.58 -21.39
CA GLU A 449 -5.50 7.74 -20.84
C GLU A 449 -4.31 8.65 -20.52
N THR A 450 -4.11 8.93 -19.24
CA THR A 450 -2.90 9.57 -18.72
C THR A 450 -1.85 8.50 -18.42
N GLU A 451 -0.59 8.89 -18.19
CA GLU A 451 0.46 7.96 -17.74
C GLU A 451 0.12 7.23 -16.43
N CYS A 452 -0.90 7.70 -15.70
CA CYS A 452 -1.36 7.14 -14.43
C CYS A 452 -2.88 7.14 -14.37
N TRP A 453 -3.45 6.09 -14.96
CA TRP A 453 -4.86 5.73 -14.86
C TRP A 453 -5.03 4.51 -13.95
N PRO A 454 -6.00 4.52 -13.00
CA PRO A 454 -6.98 5.58 -12.76
C PRO A 454 -6.33 6.82 -12.11
N GLY A 455 -6.91 8.00 -12.35
CA GLY A 455 -6.29 9.31 -12.04
C GLY A 455 -5.84 9.53 -10.59
N PHE A 456 -6.30 8.71 -9.64
CA PHE A 456 -5.83 8.75 -8.24
C PHE A 456 -4.38 8.27 -8.07
N LEU A 457 -3.79 7.58 -9.06
CA LEU A 457 -2.37 7.20 -9.03
C LEU A 457 -1.43 8.37 -9.35
N CYS A 458 -1.97 9.49 -9.84
CA CYS A 458 -1.24 10.71 -10.14
C CYS A 458 -1.91 11.95 -9.57
N ASP A 459 -2.41 11.86 -8.34
CA ASP A 459 -2.56 13.05 -7.53
C ASP A 459 -1.15 13.62 -7.22
N GLY A 460 -0.60 14.35 -8.19
CA GLY A 460 0.56 15.23 -8.02
C GLY A 460 0.30 16.37 -7.02
N SER A 461 -0.72 16.26 -6.17
CA SER A 461 -0.91 17.05 -4.96
C SER A 461 -0.10 16.54 -3.77
N MET A 462 0.79 15.55 -3.92
CA MET A 462 1.98 15.47 -3.05
C MET A 462 3.01 16.54 -3.42
N ASN A 463 2.59 17.80 -3.35
CA ASN A 463 3.50 18.93 -3.23
C ASN A 463 4.09 18.90 -1.83
N GLN A 464 5.31 18.37 -1.70
CA GLN A 464 6.15 18.41 -0.49
C GLN A 464 5.52 17.73 0.75
N PRO A 465 6.31 17.30 1.75
CA PRO A 465 5.75 17.08 3.06
C PRO A 465 5.26 18.45 3.56
N SER A 466 3.97 18.72 3.47
CA SER A 466 3.37 19.71 4.36
C SER A 466 3.66 19.23 5.79
N GLN A 467 4.28 20.10 6.58
CA GLN A 467 4.33 20.01 8.04
C GLN A 467 2.95 19.57 8.59
N PRO A 468 2.87 18.91 9.77
CA PRO A 468 1.59 18.58 10.38
C PRO A 468 0.76 19.85 10.54
N VAL A 469 -0.20 20.04 9.64
CA VAL A 469 -1.19 21.11 9.75
C VAL A 469 -2.21 20.60 10.76
N ASN A 470 -2.26 21.21 11.94
CA ASN A 470 -3.41 21.03 12.82
C ASN A 470 -4.67 21.34 12.01
N PRO A 471 -5.68 20.45 11.98
CA PRO A 471 -6.92 20.79 11.31
C PRO A 471 -7.51 22.07 11.95
N VAL A 472 -7.70 23.10 11.12
CA VAL A 472 -8.25 24.40 11.53
C VAL A 472 -9.69 24.47 11.04
N ASN A 473 -10.65 24.67 11.95
CA ASN A 473 -12.03 24.99 11.59
C ASN A 473 -12.10 26.38 10.90
N PRO A 474 -13.13 26.67 10.09
CA PRO A 474 -13.33 27.98 9.47
C PRO A 474 -13.23 29.12 10.49
N VAL A 475 -12.41 30.12 10.14
CA VAL A 475 -11.97 31.22 11.02
C VAL A 475 -13.10 32.21 11.30
N ASP A 476 -13.26 32.59 12.57
CA ASP A 476 -13.90 33.85 12.99
C ASP A 476 -12.85 34.96 13.19
N PRO A 477 -13.23 36.24 13.03
CA PRO A 477 -12.37 37.31 12.54
C PRO A 477 -11.29 37.76 13.54
N VAL A 478 -10.09 38.01 12.98
CA VAL A 478 -8.91 38.55 13.66
C VAL A 478 -9.21 39.93 14.25
N ASN A 479 -8.94 40.08 15.56
CA ASN A 479 -8.70 41.40 16.18
C ASN A 479 -7.17 41.67 16.22
N PRO A 480 -6.70 42.87 15.85
CA PRO A 480 -5.28 43.20 15.80
C PRO A 480 -4.74 43.50 17.20
N VAL A 481 -3.56 42.95 17.55
CA VAL A 481 -2.84 43.30 18.79
C VAL A 481 -1.63 44.18 18.49
N ASP A 482 -1.48 45.15 19.37
CA ASP A 482 -0.66 46.35 19.37
C ASP A 482 0.87 46.11 19.49
N GLN A 483 1.66 47.08 19.06
CA GLN A 483 3.02 46.89 18.52
C GLN A 483 4.20 47.24 19.46
N ASP A 484 4.05 47.17 20.79
CA ASP A 484 5.06 47.76 21.70
C ASP A 484 5.61 46.86 22.84
N ASP A 485 5.39 45.55 22.81
CA ASP A 485 6.01 44.63 23.77
C ASP A 485 6.94 43.65 23.04
N CYS A 486 8.25 43.83 23.12
CA CYS A 486 9.22 42.94 22.46
C CYS A 486 10.52 42.91 23.26
N PHE A 487 10.82 41.73 23.81
CA PHE A 487 11.92 41.50 24.76
C PHE A 487 13.31 41.76 24.16
N ALA A 488 13.48 41.57 22.85
CA ALA A 488 14.80 41.62 22.20
C ALA A 488 15.40 43.03 22.13
N ARG A 489 14.58 44.09 22.23
CA ARG A 489 15.08 45.49 22.30
C ARG A 489 15.98 45.70 23.52
N ASP A 490 15.65 45.08 24.65
CA ASP A 490 16.44 45.18 25.89
C ASP A 490 17.80 44.47 25.77
N LEU A 491 17.92 43.55 24.81
CA LEU A 491 19.15 42.81 24.50
C LEU A 491 19.94 43.43 23.34
N GLY A 492 19.48 44.56 22.80
CA GLY A 492 20.13 45.29 21.70
C GLY A 492 19.78 44.79 20.29
N TYR A 493 18.74 43.98 20.14
CA TYR A 493 18.28 43.42 18.86
C TYR A 493 16.91 44.00 18.44
N PRO A 494 16.64 44.14 17.12
CA PRO A 494 15.34 44.62 16.63
C PRO A 494 14.21 43.61 16.88
N CYS A 495 12.97 44.03 16.63
CA CYS A 495 11.79 43.15 16.70
C CYS A 495 11.36 42.75 15.30
N CYS A 496 10.87 41.53 15.15
CA CYS A 496 10.25 41.06 13.94
C CYS A 496 8.82 40.60 14.23
N ASN A 497 7.87 41.34 13.67
CA ASN A 497 6.48 40.89 13.63
C ASN A 497 6.36 39.92 12.45
N ASP A 498 5.78 38.75 12.69
CA ASP A 498 5.47 37.73 11.68
C ASP A 498 6.69 37.03 11.04
N SER A 499 7.81 36.95 11.76
CA SER A 499 8.92 36.07 11.34
C SER A 499 8.75 34.66 11.88
N GLU A 500 9.23 33.68 11.10
CA GLU A 500 9.34 32.30 11.55
C GLU A 500 10.29 32.23 12.75
N VAL A 501 9.87 31.53 13.81
CA VAL A 501 10.73 31.28 14.97
C VAL A 501 11.80 30.28 14.55
N VAL A 502 13.03 30.78 14.35
CA VAL A 502 14.16 29.92 13.97
C VAL A 502 14.92 29.39 15.18
N TYR A 503 14.72 30.00 16.35
CA TYR A 503 15.41 29.68 17.58
C TYR A 503 14.63 30.20 18.80
N THR A 504 14.61 29.45 19.90
CA THR A 504 13.99 29.86 21.16
C THR A 504 14.97 29.64 22.30
N ASP A 505 15.13 30.66 23.15
CA ASP A 505 15.94 30.57 24.36
C ASP A 505 15.15 31.01 25.60
N GLU A 506 15.86 31.19 26.71
CA GLU A 506 15.28 31.62 27.98
C GLU A 506 14.68 33.05 27.96
N ASN A 507 15.06 33.88 26.99
CA ASN A 507 14.60 35.25 26.82
C ASN A 507 13.35 35.34 25.94
N GLY A 508 13.24 34.46 24.93
CA GLY A 508 12.03 34.35 24.11
C GLY A 508 12.29 33.73 22.74
N ASN A 509 11.34 33.95 21.83
CA ASN A 509 11.41 33.47 20.45
C ASN A 509 12.20 34.45 19.57
N TRP A 510 13.13 33.91 18.79
CA TRP A 510 14.02 34.65 17.91
C TRP A 510 13.76 34.32 16.44
N GLY A 511 13.72 35.37 15.64
CA GLY A 511 13.69 35.34 14.18
C GLY A 511 14.97 35.92 13.59
N VAL A 512 15.08 35.89 12.27
CA VAL A 512 16.14 36.55 11.52
C VAL A 512 15.52 37.45 10.45
N LEU A 513 15.81 38.74 10.51
CA LEU A 513 15.44 39.69 9.48
C LEU A 513 16.32 39.47 8.25
N ASN A 514 15.69 39.51 7.07
CA ASN A 514 16.35 39.30 5.79
C ASN A 514 17.08 40.58 5.34
N THR A 515 18.13 40.95 6.07
CA THR A 515 19.07 42.05 5.79
C THR A 515 20.43 41.49 5.33
N GLU A 516 21.30 42.34 4.79
CA GLU A 516 22.67 41.98 4.38
C GLU A 516 23.68 42.78 5.22
N PRO A 517 24.33 42.19 6.25
CA PRO A 517 24.22 40.79 6.69
C PRO A 517 22.91 40.49 7.46
N PRO A 518 22.48 39.22 7.56
CA PRO A 518 21.26 38.83 8.27
C PRO A 518 21.32 39.22 9.73
N GLN A 519 20.25 39.83 10.25
CA GLN A 519 20.20 40.36 11.61
C GLN A 519 19.17 39.63 12.47
N TRP A 520 19.59 39.16 13.65
CA TRP A 520 18.71 38.53 14.65
C TRP A 520 17.68 39.52 15.20
N CYS A 521 16.47 39.05 15.45
CA CYS A 521 15.36 39.84 15.98
C CYS A 521 14.49 39.04 16.95
N GLY A 522 13.82 39.69 17.89
CA GLY A 522 12.84 39.05 18.78
C GLY A 522 11.43 39.05 18.22
N ILE A 523 10.71 37.96 18.43
CA ILE A 523 9.32 37.76 17.98
C ILE A 523 8.39 37.81 19.20
N GLY A 524 7.55 38.86 19.25
CA GLY A 524 6.55 39.08 20.30
C GLY A 524 7.14 39.41 21.68
N GLY A 525 6.30 39.90 22.59
CA GLY A 525 6.70 40.26 23.94
C GLY A 525 5.51 40.34 24.89
N GLY A 526 5.85 40.06 26.14
CA GLY A 526 4.99 39.78 27.26
C GLY A 526 5.82 38.93 28.21
N LYS A 527 6.43 39.58 29.22
CA LYS A 527 7.22 38.92 30.27
C LYS A 527 6.42 37.76 30.89
N LYS A 528 7.14 36.71 31.30
CA LYS A 528 6.62 35.60 32.11
C LYS A 528 5.85 36.14 33.32
N ASP A 529 4.54 35.99 33.31
CA ASP A 529 3.78 35.91 34.55
C ASP A 529 3.93 34.50 35.11
N GLU A 530 4.64 34.40 36.22
CA GLU A 530 4.75 33.19 37.02
C GLU A 530 3.36 32.78 37.53
N GLY A 531 2.95 31.56 37.21
CA GLY A 531 1.87 30.86 37.90
C GLY A 531 0.58 30.69 37.09
N ARG A 532 0.54 29.67 36.24
CA ARG A 532 -0.64 28.83 35.99
C ARG A 532 -0.21 27.54 35.28
N ASP A 533 -0.87 26.45 35.61
CA ASP A 533 -0.43 25.07 35.43
C ASP A 533 -0.01 24.71 33.99
N ASN A 534 1.18 24.12 33.85
CA ASN A 534 1.66 23.51 32.60
C ASN A 534 0.83 22.25 32.31
N GLU A 535 -0.25 22.38 31.53
CA GLU A 535 -0.84 21.23 30.86
C GLU A 535 -0.08 20.95 29.54
N PRO A 536 0.22 19.68 29.23
CA PRO A 536 0.89 19.34 27.98
C PRO A 536 0.01 19.73 26.78
N GLU A 537 0.61 20.31 25.74
CA GLU A 537 -0.08 20.70 24.49
C GLU A 537 -0.52 19.50 23.63
N MET A 538 -0.25 18.28 24.08
CA MET A 538 -0.53 17.02 23.39
C MET A 538 -1.11 15.97 24.34
N PHE A 539 -1.97 15.10 23.81
CA PHE A 539 -2.45 13.88 24.44
C PHE A 539 -1.75 12.68 23.77
N GLY A 540 -0.70 12.15 24.42
CA GLY A 540 0.18 11.17 23.80
C GLY A 540 0.93 11.79 22.60
N ASP A 541 0.84 11.15 21.44
CA ASP A 541 1.45 11.63 20.19
C ASP A 541 0.53 12.57 19.39
N TYR A 542 -0.67 12.88 19.90
CA TYR A 542 -1.67 13.67 19.19
C TYR A 542 -1.81 15.08 19.79
N PRO A 543 -1.85 16.14 18.97
CA PRO A 543 -2.10 17.49 19.46
C PRO A 543 -3.54 17.63 19.97
N TYR A 544 -3.77 18.56 20.90
CA TYR A 544 -5.14 18.96 21.20
C TYR A 544 -5.76 19.75 20.04
N CYS A 545 -7.04 19.51 19.75
CA CYS A 545 -7.79 20.24 18.74
C CYS A 545 -7.88 21.73 19.10
N SER A 546 -7.85 22.57 18.05
CA SER A 546 -8.06 24.01 18.16
C SER A 546 -9.52 24.36 18.49
N GLY A 547 -10.47 23.51 18.09
CA GLY A 547 -11.90 23.62 18.35
C GLY A 547 -12.46 22.53 19.26
N CYS A 548 -13.76 22.64 19.56
CA CYS A 548 -14.47 21.77 20.50
C CYS A 548 -15.38 20.72 19.84
N GLU A 549 -15.35 20.66 18.51
CA GLU A 549 -16.13 19.70 17.73
C GLU A 549 -15.46 18.33 17.73
N SER A 550 -16.27 17.28 17.68
CA SER A 550 -15.82 15.91 17.59
C SER A 550 -16.63 15.15 16.55
N ASN A 551 -15.96 14.39 15.68
CA ASN A 551 -16.61 13.45 14.78
C ASN A 551 -16.33 11.99 15.15
N TYR A 552 -15.62 11.76 16.26
CA TYR A 552 -15.29 10.45 16.80
C TYR A 552 -15.12 10.52 18.33
N GLU A 553 -15.49 9.46 19.04
CA GLU A 553 -15.37 9.37 20.51
C GLU A 553 -15.03 7.93 20.91
N ASP A 554 -14.09 7.77 21.83
CA ASP A 554 -13.66 6.48 22.36
C ASP A 554 -13.46 6.53 23.90
N GLY A 555 -12.84 5.50 24.46
CA GLY A 555 -12.58 5.40 25.91
C GLY A 555 -11.65 6.48 26.48
N ASP A 556 -10.91 7.19 25.62
CA ASP A 556 -10.04 8.30 26.01
C ASP A 556 -10.73 9.67 25.85
N GLY A 557 -11.96 9.73 25.31
CA GLY A 557 -12.81 10.93 25.17
C GLY A 557 -13.08 11.34 23.71
N LYS A 558 -13.37 12.62 23.47
CA LYS A 558 -13.69 13.13 22.12
C LYS A 558 -12.48 13.41 21.22
N TRP A 559 -12.65 13.21 19.92
CA TRP A 559 -11.63 13.35 18.88
C TRP A 559 -12.20 13.98 17.61
N TYR A 560 -11.32 14.59 16.81
CA TYR A 560 -11.66 15.09 15.48
C TYR A 560 -10.68 14.56 14.45
N PHE A 561 -11.21 13.94 13.38
CA PHE A 561 -10.46 13.35 12.28
C PHE A 561 -10.85 13.99 10.94
N ILE A 562 -9.89 14.62 10.27
CA ILE A 562 -10.07 15.19 8.94
C ILE A 562 -8.72 15.17 8.20
N ASP A 563 -8.75 14.99 6.88
CA ASP A 563 -7.57 14.98 6.01
C ASP A 563 -6.41 14.11 6.54
N ASN A 564 -6.73 12.88 6.98
CA ASN A 564 -5.81 11.90 7.55
C ASN A 564 -5.08 12.31 8.86
N ASN A 565 -5.53 13.36 9.54
CA ASN A 565 -4.94 13.82 10.81
C ASN A 565 -5.93 13.70 11.97
N TRP A 566 -5.42 13.30 13.14
CA TRP A 566 -6.16 13.19 14.38
C TRP A 566 -5.75 14.29 15.36
N CYS A 567 -6.73 14.90 16.02
CA CYS A 567 -6.50 15.74 17.21
C CYS A 567 -7.43 15.33 18.36
N LYS A 568 -6.95 15.52 19.59
CA LYS A 568 -7.71 15.25 20.81
C LYS A 568 -8.53 16.47 21.20
N VAL A 569 -9.84 16.35 21.39
CA VAL A 569 -10.63 17.52 21.85
C VAL A 569 -10.26 17.86 23.29
N ASN A 570 -9.86 19.11 23.56
CA ASN A 570 -9.55 19.54 24.92
C ASN A 570 -10.84 19.92 25.66
N GLU A 571 -11.51 18.92 26.22
CA GLU A 571 -12.79 19.08 26.91
C GLU A 571 -12.74 20.08 28.08
N LYS A 572 -11.55 20.34 28.66
CA LYS A 572 -11.36 21.36 29.69
C LYS A 572 -11.39 22.78 29.14
N LYS A 573 -10.82 23.01 27.94
CA LYS A 573 -10.89 24.31 27.23
C LYS A 573 -12.26 24.57 26.59
N CYS A 574 -13.04 23.52 26.37
CA CYS A 574 -14.36 23.57 25.76
C CYS A 574 -15.49 23.96 26.71
N THR A 575 -15.15 24.53 27.87
CA THR A 575 -16.13 25.00 28.85
C THR A 575 -16.32 26.52 28.75
N VAL A 576 -16.97 27.01 27.69
CA VAL A 576 -17.61 28.34 27.72
C VAL A 576 -18.99 28.31 27.06
N THR A 577 -19.96 28.58 27.92
CA THR A 577 -21.40 28.71 27.72
C THR A 577 -21.73 30.06 27.08
N VAL A 578 -21.84 30.15 25.75
CA VAL A 578 -22.58 31.26 25.11
C VAL A 578 -23.37 30.71 23.93
N CYS A 579 -24.68 30.79 24.04
CA CYS A 579 -25.55 30.59 22.89
C CYS A 579 -25.74 31.95 22.21
N GLU A 580 -25.59 31.99 20.89
CA GLU A 580 -25.85 33.17 20.07
C GLU A 580 -27.13 33.00 19.25
N PRO A 581 -27.94 34.06 19.05
CA PRO A 581 -29.12 34.00 18.20
C PRO A 581 -28.76 33.66 16.75
N VAL A 582 -29.44 32.68 16.15
CA VAL A 582 -29.23 32.26 14.75
C VAL A 582 -30.46 32.61 13.92
N ASN A 583 -30.25 33.22 12.75
CA ASN A 583 -31.31 33.56 11.78
C ASN A 583 -32.50 34.35 12.38
N GLY A 584 -32.24 35.17 13.41
CA GLY A 584 -33.24 35.98 14.10
C GLY A 584 -33.99 35.28 15.24
N TYR A 585 -33.67 34.02 15.54
CA TYR A 585 -34.24 33.26 16.64
C TYR A 585 -33.36 33.35 17.90
N PRO A 586 -33.95 33.63 19.08
CA PRO A 586 -33.20 33.79 20.32
C PRO A 586 -32.76 32.43 20.89
N CYS A 587 -31.84 32.48 21.85
CA CYS A 587 -31.52 31.31 22.66
C CYS A 587 -32.67 30.89 23.56
N CYS A 588 -32.82 29.58 23.76
CA CYS A 588 -33.76 29.05 24.75
C CYS A 588 -33.37 29.57 26.13
N LYS A 589 -34.36 30.11 26.84
CA LYS A 589 -34.15 30.74 28.14
C LYS A 589 -34.00 29.67 29.23
N ASN A 590 -34.70 28.55 29.09
CA ASN A 590 -34.61 27.42 29.99
C ASN A 590 -33.47 26.48 29.53
N SER A 591 -32.57 26.16 30.46
CA SER A 591 -31.45 25.24 30.23
C SER A 591 -31.89 23.80 30.00
N ASP A 592 -33.10 23.44 30.41
CA ASP A 592 -33.64 22.08 30.37
C ASP A 592 -34.63 21.87 29.22
N THR A 593 -34.69 22.79 28.25
CA THR A 593 -35.61 22.70 27.11
C THR A 593 -35.32 21.48 26.25
N GLU A 594 -36.35 20.65 26.03
CA GLU A 594 -36.24 19.45 25.21
C GLU A 594 -35.99 19.81 23.74
N VAL A 595 -35.17 18.99 23.08
CA VAL A 595 -34.80 19.18 21.67
C VAL A 595 -35.97 18.74 20.79
N ALA A 596 -36.56 19.72 20.11
CA ALA A 596 -37.63 19.51 19.15
C ALA A 596 -37.10 19.17 17.75
N TYR A 597 -35.92 19.68 17.37
CA TYR A 597 -35.36 19.53 16.03
C TYR A 597 -33.84 19.77 16.00
N VAL A 598 -33.12 19.20 15.02
CA VAL A 598 -31.66 19.37 14.86
C VAL A 598 -31.32 19.52 13.38
N ASP A 599 -30.53 20.53 13.04
CA ASP A 599 -30.02 20.77 11.68
C ASP A 599 -28.59 21.33 11.69
N GLY A 600 -28.13 21.89 10.56
CA GLY A 600 -26.79 22.48 10.42
C GLY A 600 -26.58 23.78 11.20
N ASP A 601 -27.65 24.40 11.72
CA ASP A 601 -27.59 25.61 12.54
C ASP A 601 -27.57 25.29 14.05
N GLY A 602 -28.03 24.09 14.46
CA GLY A 602 -27.89 23.61 15.84
C GLY A 602 -29.05 22.75 16.36
N ARG A 603 -29.15 22.63 17.69
CA ARG A 603 -30.27 21.96 18.37
C ARG A 603 -31.34 22.98 18.71
N TRP A 604 -32.58 22.71 18.30
CA TRP A 604 -33.69 23.64 18.41
C TRP A 604 -34.70 23.16 19.44
N GLY A 605 -35.19 24.09 20.25
CA GLY A 605 -36.26 23.91 21.23
C GLY A 605 -37.43 24.84 20.96
N VAL A 606 -38.54 24.63 21.67
CA VAL A 606 -39.73 25.48 21.58
C VAL A 606 -40.13 25.95 22.98
N GLU A 607 -40.10 27.27 23.20
CA GLU A 607 -40.53 27.93 24.44
C GLU A 607 -41.59 28.98 24.12
N ASP A 608 -42.67 29.03 24.90
CA ASP A 608 -43.78 29.97 24.69
C ASP A 608 -44.30 30.02 23.24
N ASN A 609 -44.36 28.86 22.56
CA ASN A 609 -44.70 28.68 21.14
C ASN A 609 -43.76 29.37 20.13
N ASN A 610 -42.54 29.74 20.53
CA ASN A 610 -41.52 30.28 19.65
C ASN A 610 -40.29 29.37 19.57
N TRP A 611 -39.69 29.30 18.38
CA TRP A 611 -38.45 28.57 18.17
C TRP A 611 -37.28 29.29 18.85
N CYS A 612 -36.44 28.50 19.50
CA CYS A 612 -35.23 28.98 20.15
C CYS A 612 -34.11 27.95 19.95
N ILE A 613 -32.87 28.43 19.99
CA ILE A 613 -31.69 27.56 19.88
C ILE A 613 -31.21 27.13 21.27
N ILE A 614 -31.01 25.83 21.49
CA ILE A 614 -30.64 25.24 22.77
C ILE A 614 -29.13 25.35 22.96
N LYS A 615 -28.70 25.73 24.17
CA LYS A 615 -27.28 25.84 24.56
C LYS A 615 -26.61 24.47 24.45
N SER A 616 -25.55 24.36 23.65
CA SER A 616 -24.70 23.16 23.59
C SER A 616 -23.73 23.09 24.75
#